data_AF-A0A382NRQ6-F1
#
_entry.id   AF-A0A382NRQ6-F1
#
_cell.length_a   1.000
_cell.length_b   1.000
_cell.length_c   1.000
_cell.angle_alpha   90.00
_cell.angle_beta   90.00
_cell.angle_gamma   90.00
#
_symmetry.space_group_name_H-M   'P 1'
#
loop_
_entity.id
_entity.type
_entity.pdbx_description
1 polymer ?
#
loop_
_entity_poly.entity_id
_entity_poly.type
_entity_poly.pdbx_seq_one_letter_code
_entity_poly.pdbx_strand_id
1 'polypeptide(L)'
;MEGILSTPDFIVFFGILFGVMAVGLWVGRNDGGSAQDYFLAGKDTPWWAVAGSIFGSNVSSNHMAGFMAIGFTAGFVISHFEITAIAGLLLLCYFFLPVYRKLHVYTLSDYLNRRFDDRSRVAYTAIALTIIVLVMMLPAFYLGSRAVNILLVDKSEILQAQYASQMENTGKISSEPLEALNSSEATARTEVLRMWEQYGPIHLAKKNGDFTEASYNDAYKGLYPEKAPPSFEEVKKQSPSIEDDWRLLKKVE
;
A
#
# COMPACT_ATOMS: atom_id res chain seq x y z
N MET A 1 -11.93 22.74 3.16
CA MET A 1 -11.22 21.45 3.12
C MET A 1 -12.21 20.39 3.57
N GLU A 2 -13.01 19.87 2.64
CA GLU A 2 -13.76 18.64 2.90
C GLU A 2 -12.74 17.51 2.77
N GLY A 3 -12.02 17.24 3.86
CA GLY A 3 -11.02 16.18 3.89
C GLY A 3 -11.66 14.83 3.63
N ILE A 4 -10.87 13.88 3.10
CA ILE A 4 -11.27 12.48 2.92
C ILE A 4 -11.77 11.86 4.24
N LEU A 5 -11.25 12.35 5.37
CA LEU A 5 -11.61 11.91 6.71
C LEU A 5 -12.67 12.83 7.33
N SER A 6 -13.80 12.24 7.70
CA SER A 6 -14.86 12.92 8.43
C SER A 6 -14.56 12.93 9.94
N THR A 7 -15.17 13.85 10.67
CA THR A 7 -15.04 13.94 12.15
C THR A 7 -15.30 12.60 12.87
N PRO A 8 -16.28 11.76 12.47
CA PRO A 8 -16.48 10.44 13.07
C PRO A 8 -15.30 9.48 12.85
N ASP A 9 -14.60 9.55 11.72
CA ASP A 9 -13.48 8.66 11.42
C ASP A 9 -12.31 8.90 12.38
N PHE A 10 -12.04 10.16 12.70
CA PHE A 10 -11.06 10.51 13.72
C PHE A 10 -11.44 10.02 15.11
N ILE A 11 -12.71 10.13 15.49
CA ILE A 11 -13.21 9.64 16.79
C ILE A 11 -13.00 8.13 16.90
N VAL A 12 -13.32 7.37 15.85
CA VAL A 12 -13.12 5.92 15.82
C VAL A 12 -11.63 5.57 15.87
N PHE A 13 -10.80 6.25 15.06
CA PHE A 13 -9.35 6.02 15.01
C PHE A 13 -8.69 6.21 16.39
N PHE A 14 -8.88 7.38 17.01
CA PHE A 14 -8.32 7.65 18.32
C PHE A 14 -8.98 6.80 19.41
N GLY A 15 -10.29 6.53 19.32
CA GLY A 15 -11.01 5.68 20.26
C GLY A 15 -10.43 4.25 20.33
N ILE A 16 -10.14 3.64 19.19
CA ILE A 16 -9.49 2.31 19.14
C ILE A 16 -8.07 2.38 19.70
N LEU A 17 -7.29 3.40 19.31
CA LEU A 17 -5.91 3.56 19.77
C LEU A 17 -5.82 3.70 21.30
N PHE A 18 -6.66 4.57 21.88
CA PHE A 18 -6.74 4.71 23.34
C PHE A 18 -7.32 3.47 24.01
N GLY A 19 -8.29 2.80 23.39
CA GLY A 19 -8.86 1.55 23.90
C GLY A 19 -7.82 0.43 24.03
N VAL A 20 -7.05 0.19 22.97
CA VAL A 20 -5.98 -0.82 22.99
C VAL A 20 -4.88 -0.44 24.00
N MET A 21 -4.48 0.83 24.05
CA MET A 21 -3.50 1.30 25.04
C MET A 21 -4.01 1.13 26.47
N ALA A 22 -5.27 1.46 26.74
CA ALA A 22 -5.88 1.31 28.07
C ALA A 22 -5.95 -0.16 28.49
N VAL A 23 -6.33 -1.07 27.59
CA VAL A 23 -6.32 -2.51 27.85
C VAL A 23 -4.90 -3.01 28.12
N GLY A 24 -3.91 -2.60 27.30
CA GLY A 24 -2.51 -2.97 27.51
C GLY A 24 -1.95 -2.49 28.86
N LEU A 25 -2.27 -1.26 29.25
CA LEU A 25 -1.89 -0.71 30.55
C LEU A 25 -2.64 -1.34 31.72
N TRP A 26 -3.91 -1.72 31.54
CA TRP A 26 -4.70 -2.37 32.56
C TRP A 26 -4.20 -3.80 32.83
N VAL A 27 -3.93 -4.57 31.77
CA VAL A 27 -3.35 -5.91 31.89
C VAL A 27 -1.93 -5.83 32.47
N GLY A 28 -1.08 -4.94 31.97
CA GLY A 28 0.30 -4.78 32.46
C GLY A 28 0.44 -4.28 33.90
N ARG A 29 -0.65 -3.82 34.54
CA ARG A 29 -0.66 -3.45 35.97
C ARG A 29 -0.91 -4.64 36.90
N ASN A 30 -1.35 -5.78 36.38
CA ASN A 30 -1.74 -6.95 37.18
C ASN A 30 -0.58 -7.92 37.45
N ASP A 31 0.61 -7.70 36.89
CA ASP A 31 1.76 -8.62 36.98
C ASP A 31 2.67 -8.33 38.18
N GLY A 32 2.08 -8.37 39.38
CA GLY A 32 2.74 -8.15 40.66
C GLY A 32 3.65 -9.28 41.17
N GLY A 33 4.18 -10.18 40.34
CA GLY A 33 5.06 -11.25 40.83
C GLY A 33 5.82 -11.99 39.75
N SER A 34 7.16 -11.84 39.73
CA SER A 34 8.13 -12.61 38.94
C SER A 34 8.06 -12.44 37.41
N ALA A 35 9.21 -12.14 36.78
CA ALA A 35 9.39 -12.16 35.33
C ALA A 35 8.96 -13.50 34.69
N GLN A 36 8.97 -14.58 35.48
CA GLN A 36 8.55 -15.90 35.01
C GLN A 36 7.04 -15.98 34.77
N ASP A 37 6.19 -15.35 35.58
CA ASP A 37 4.72 -15.38 35.35
C ASP A 37 4.31 -14.49 34.18
N TYR A 38 5.02 -13.38 33.97
CA TYR A 38 4.85 -12.52 32.79
C TYR A 38 5.21 -13.23 31.47
N PHE A 39 6.29 -14.02 31.46
CA PHE A 39 6.74 -14.74 30.25
C PHE A 39 6.10 -16.13 30.05
N LEU A 40 5.66 -16.82 31.12
CA LEU A 40 5.03 -18.14 31.01
C LEU A 40 3.49 -18.11 31.03
N ALA A 41 2.86 -16.96 31.27
CA ALA A 41 1.40 -16.83 31.40
C ALA A 41 0.80 -17.98 32.24
N GLY A 42 1.43 -18.26 33.39
CA GLY A 42 0.99 -19.26 34.36
C GLY A 42 0.86 -20.71 33.88
N LYS A 43 1.34 -21.08 32.68
CA LYS A 43 1.14 -22.42 32.05
C LYS A 43 -0.32 -22.84 31.78
N ASP A 44 -1.33 -22.04 32.16
CA ASP A 44 -2.76 -22.32 31.99
C ASP A 44 -3.42 -21.42 30.94
N THR A 45 -2.65 -20.92 29.97
CA THR A 45 -3.22 -20.16 28.85
C THR A 45 -4.09 -21.09 27.99
N PRO A 46 -5.38 -20.78 27.78
CA PRO A 46 -6.24 -21.64 26.99
C PRO A 46 -5.74 -21.72 25.54
N TRP A 47 -5.89 -22.90 24.93
CA TRP A 47 -5.34 -23.19 23.60
C TRP A 47 -5.78 -22.20 22.52
N TRP A 48 -7.00 -21.66 22.62
CA TRP A 48 -7.54 -20.67 21.68
C TRP A 48 -6.84 -19.32 21.81
N ALA A 49 -6.41 -18.93 23.02
CA ALA A 49 -5.66 -17.68 23.22
C ALA A 49 -4.24 -17.81 22.64
N VAL A 50 -3.61 -18.97 22.81
CA VAL A 50 -2.31 -19.27 22.19
C VAL A 50 -2.43 -19.26 20.65
N ALA A 51 -3.46 -19.93 20.11
CA ALA A 51 -3.71 -19.93 18.67
C ALA A 51 -3.97 -18.52 18.13
N GLY A 52 -4.79 -17.72 18.82
CA GLY A 52 -5.07 -16.33 18.47
C GLY A 52 -3.83 -15.44 18.50
N SER A 53 -2.95 -15.61 19.50
CA SER A 53 -1.70 -14.87 19.60
C SER A 53 -0.72 -15.23 18.48
N ILE A 54 -0.59 -16.52 18.15
CA ILE A 54 0.26 -16.98 17.04
C ILE A 54 -0.28 -16.42 15.74
N PHE A 55 -1.59 -16.50 15.50
CA PHE A 55 -2.20 -15.96 14.30
C PHE A 55 -2.03 -14.45 14.19
N GLY A 56 -2.31 -13.70 15.26
CA GLY A 56 -2.12 -12.25 15.32
C GLY A 56 -0.67 -11.80 15.15
N SER A 57 0.30 -12.63 15.52
CA SER A 57 1.72 -12.35 15.31
C SER A 57 2.18 -12.59 13.86
N ASN A 58 1.47 -13.44 13.10
CA ASN A 58 1.79 -13.74 11.70
C ASN A 58 1.06 -12.83 10.70
N VAL A 59 -0.08 -12.26 11.10
CA VAL A 59 -0.89 -11.41 10.23
C VAL A 59 -0.58 -9.94 10.49
N SER A 60 -0.09 -9.24 9.46
CA SER A 60 0.14 -7.79 9.51
C SER A 60 -0.66 -7.06 8.43
N SER A 61 -0.97 -5.79 8.65
CA SER A 61 -1.72 -4.96 7.69
C SER A 61 -1.01 -4.85 6.33
N ASN A 62 0.32 -4.75 6.34
CA ASN A 62 1.16 -4.79 5.13
C ASN A 62 1.00 -6.11 4.37
N HIS A 63 0.97 -7.24 5.08
CA HIS A 63 0.80 -8.56 4.47
C HIS A 63 -0.57 -8.67 3.78
N MET A 64 -1.64 -8.20 4.45
CA MET A 64 -2.97 -8.17 3.84
C MET A 64 -3.04 -7.28 2.59
N ALA A 65 -2.46 -6.08 2.63
CA ALA A 65 -2.41 -5.18 1.47
C ALA A 65 -1.67 -5.81 0.28
N GLY A 66 -0.53 -6.47 0.54
CA GLY A 66 0.22 -7.20 -0.49
C GLY A 66 -0.58 -8.36 -1.11
N PHE A 67 -1.28 -9.13 -0.28
CA PHE A 67 -2.10 -10.25 -0.76
C PHE A 67 -3.30 -9.79 -1.57
N MET A 68 -3.95 -8.69 -1.18
CA MET A 68 -5.02 -8.08 -1.98
C MET A 68 -4.51 -7.61 -3.35
N ALA A 69 -3.33 -6.97 -3.40
CA ALA A 69 -2.74 -6.52 -4.66
C ALA A 69 -2.40 -7.69 -5.60
N ILE A 70 -1.81 -8.76 -5.07
CA ILE A 70 -1.51 -9.97 -5.85
C ILE A 70 -2.81 -10.69 -6.22
N GLY A 71 -3.80 -10.74 -5.34
CA GLY A 71 -5.11 -11.32 -5.61
C GLY A 71 -5.86 -10.60 -6.75
N PHE A 72 -5.71 -9.28 -6.87
CA PHE A 72 -6.30 -8.52 -7.98
C PHE A 72 -5.68 -8.88 -9.34
N THR A 73 -4.37 -9.18 -9.38
CA THR A 73 -3.64 -9.45 -10.62
C THR A 73 -3.60 -10.93 -10.99
N ALA A 74 -3.40 -11.82 -10.01
CA ALA A 74 -3.21 -13.26 -10.17
C ALA A 74 -4.42 -14.10 -9.71
N GLY A 75 -5.45 -13.47 -9.13
CA GLY A 75 -6.66 -14.15 -8.67
C GLY A 75 -6.43 -15.06 -7.46
N PHE A 76 -7.19 -16.17 -7.39
CA PHE A 76 -7.20 -17.10 -6.26
C PHE A 76 -5.89 -17.89 -6.08
N VAL A 77 -4.94 -17.79 -7.01
CA VAL A 77 -3.69 -18.56 -6.96
C VAL A 77 -2.89 -18.28 -5.68
N ILE A 78 -2.92 -17.05 -5.17
CA ILE A 78 -2.21 -16.64 -3.94
C ILE A 78 -2.63 -17.46 -2.70
N SER A 79 -3.86 -17.96 -2.65
CA SER A 79 -4.38 -18.79 -1.54
C SER A 79 -3.58 -20.08 -1.34
N HIS A 80 -2.90 -20.59 -2.38
CA HIS A 80 -2.06 -21.78 -2.25
C HIS A 80 -0.91 -21.58 -1.26
N PHE A 81 -0.43 -20.35 -1.09
CA PHE A 81 0.61 -20.04 -0.11
C PHE A 81 0.14 -20.35 1.32
N GLU A 82 -1.05 -19.88 1.69
CA GLU A 82 -1.64 -20.09 3.02
C GLU A 82 -2.03 -21.56 3.25
N ILE A 83 -2.62 -22.22 2.24
CA ILE A 83 -2.98 -23.65 2.35
C ILE A 83 -1.72 -24.50 2.58
N THR A 84 -0.63 -24.19 1.90
CA THR A 84 0.65 -24.89 2.08
C THR A 84 1.28 -24.59 3.45
N ALA A 85 1.11 -23.36 3.96
CA ALA A 85 1.60 -22.97 5.28
C ALA A 85 0.96 -23.82 6.40
N ILE A 86 -0.32 -24.19 6.28
CA ILE A 86 -1.00 -25.09 7.23
C ILE A 86 -0.27 -26.44 7.30
N ALA A 87 0.08 -27.03 6.16
CA ALA A 87 0.83 -28.29 6.12
C ALA A 87 2.21 -28.17 6.77
N GLY A 88 2.91 -27.05 6.53
CA GLY A 88 4.19 -26.73 7.17
C GLY A 88 4.07 -26.58 8.68
N LEU A 89 3.00 -25.93 9.16
CA LEU A 89 2.73 -25.75 10.59
C LEU A 89 2.42 -27.07 11.28
N LEU A 90 1.64 -27.96 10.65
CA LEU A 90 1.38 -29.30 11.17
C LEU A 90 2.67 -30.13 11.29
N LEU A 91 3.55 -30.04 10.30
CA LEU A 91 4.86 -30.69 10.34
C LEU A 91 5.72 -30.13 11.49
N LEU A 92 5.78 -28.82 11.64
CA LEU A 92 6.49 -28.17 12.74
C LEU A 92 5.96 -28.64 14.11
N CYS A 93 4.63 -28.68 14.26
CA CYS A 93 3.96 -29.10 15.49
C CYS A 93 4.20 -30.57 15.84
N TYR A 94 4.23 -31.48 14.85
CA TYR A 94 4.40 -32.90 15.14
C TYR A 94 5.87 -33.29 15.35
N PHE A 95 6.80 -32.73 14.57
CA PHE A 95 8.20 -33.15 14.57
C PHE A 95 9.11 -32.26 15.43
N PHE A 96 8.97 -30.93 15.35
CA PHE A 96 9.89 -30.00 16.00
C PHE A 96 9.45 -29.63 17.42
N LEU A 97 8.15 -29.45 17.64
CA LEU A 97 7.62 -29.12 18.97
C LEU A 97 8.01 -30.13 20.08
N PRO A 98 7.92 -31.47 19.90
CA PRO A 98 8.35 -32.40 20.95
C PRO A 98 9.84 -32.33 21.24
N VAL A 99 10.67 -32.02 20.22
CA VAL A 99 12.11 -31.85 20.36
C VAL A 99 12.40 -30.59 21.19
N TYR A 100 11.80 -29.46 20.84
CA TYR A 100 11.98 -28.20 21.58
C TYR A 100 11.51 -28.27 23.02
N ARG A 101 10.38 -28.96 23.27
CA ARG A 101 9.89 -29.19 24.63
C ARG A 101 10.84 -30.04 25.47
N LYS A 102 11.46 -31.09 24.91
CA LYS A 102 12.44 -31.93 25.62
C LYS A 102 13.74 -31.19 25.94
N LEU A 103 14.17 -30.28 25.04
CA LEU A 103 15.40 -29.51 25.18
C LEU A 103 15.26 -28.28 26.08
N HIS A 104 14.04 -27.93 26.54
CA HIS A 104 13.77 -26.73 27.33
C HIS A 104 14.39 -25.46 26.70
N VAL A 105 14.23 -25.33 25.38
CA VAL A 105 14.68 -24.17 24.60
C VAL A 105 13.49 -23.26 24.32
N TYR A 106 13.67 -21.96 24.60
CA TYR A 106 12.60 -20.96 24.47
C TYR A 106 12.75 -20.09 23.21
N THR A 107 13.95 -20.01 22.65
CA THR A 107 14.22 -19.23 21.44
C THR A 107 14.97 -20.09 20.42
N LEU A 108 14.76 -19.82 19.12
CA LEU A 108 15.44 -20.58 18.07
C LEU A 108 16.96 -20.33 18.10
N SER A 109 17.38 -19.09 18.41
CA SER A 109 18.80 -18.76 18.59
C SER A 109 19.46 -19.58 19.71
N ASP A 110 18.75 -19.82 20.82
CA ASP A 110 19.26 -20.67 21.91
C ASP A 110 19.34 -22.15 21.51
N TYR A 111 18.39 -22.64 20.70
CA TYR A 111 18.48 -23.97 20.10
C TYR A 111 19.73 -24.13 19.21
N LEU A 112 20.03 -23.14 18.35
CA LEU A 112 21.22 -23.17 17.51
C LEU A 112 22.51 -23.12 18.34
N ASN A 113 22.52 -22.35 19.44
CA ASN A 113 23.66 -22.27 20.34
C ASN A 113 23.99 -23.63 20.98
N ARG A 114 22.97 -24.33 21.49
CA ARG A 114 23.16 -25.63 22.15
C ARG A 114 23.51 -26.76 21.17
N ARG A 115 23.04 -26.67 19.93
CA ARG A 115 23.22 -27.73 18.91
C ARG A 115 24.52 -27.60 18.11
N PHE A 116 24.95 -26.37 17.84
CA PHE A 116 26.11 -26.07 17.01
C PHE A 116 27.18 -25.37 17.84
N ASP A 117 27.09 -24.04 17.99
CA ASP A 117 28.02 -23.20 18.75
C ASP A 117 27.47 -21.76 18.83
N ASP A 118 28.09 -20.91 19.66
CA ASP A 118 27.71 -19.50 19.84
C ASP A 118 27.87 -18.65 18.56
N ARG A 119 28.80 -19.03 17.68
CA ARG A 119 28.95 -18.40 16.35
C ARG A 119 27.68 -18.52 15.51
N SER A 120 27.04 -19.69 15.54
CA SER A 120 25.79 -19.95 14.81
C SER A 120 24.63 -19.15 15.38
N ARG A 121 24.60 -18.94 16.70
CA ARG A 121 23.61 -18.09 17.37
C ARG A 121 23.72 -16.65 16.92
N VAL A 122 24.93 -16.09 16.91
CA VAL A 122 25.17 -14.70 16.50
C VAL A 122 24.84 -14.51 15.02
N ALA A 123 25.29 -15.42 14.15
CA ALA A 123 24.99 -15.37 12.72
C ALA A 123 23.49 -15.41 12.45
N TYR A 124 22.75 -16.34 13.06
CA TYR A 124 21.31 -16.43 12.91
C TYR A 124 20.60 -15.17 13.43
N THR A 125 20.98 -14.67 14.61
CA THR A 125 20.36 -13.48 15.20
C THR A 125 20.62 -12.24 14.34
N ALA A 126 21.83 -12.08 13.80
CA ALA A 126 22.17 -10.98 12.90
C ALA A 126 21.36 -11.05 11.59
N ILE A 127 21.24 -12.23 10.98
CA ILE A 127 20.45 -12.43 9.76
C ILE A 127 18.97 -12.16 10.05
N ALA A 128 18.42 -12.72 11.12
CA ALA A 128 17.03 -12.56 11.50
C ALA A 128 16.68 -11.08 11.77
N LEU A 129 17.52 -10.37 12.53
CA LEU A 129 17.35 -8.93 12.77
C LEU A 129 17.41 -8.13 11.47
N THR A 130 18.37 -8.45 10.59
CA THR A 130 18.50 -7.79 9.28
C THR A 130 17.24 -7.98 8.44
N ILE A 131 16.69 -9.21 8.40
CA ILE A 131 15.45 -9.50 7.67
C ILE A 131 14.26 -8.77 8.31
N ILE A 132 14.12 -8.79 9.64
CA ILE A 132 13.01 -8.11 10.32
C ILE A 132 13.06 -6.60 10.02
N VAL A 133 14.23 -5.97 10.12
CA VAL A 133 14.37 -4.53 9.87
C VAL A 133 14.15 -4.21 8.39
N LEU A 134 14.87 -4.87 7.48
CA LEU A 134 14.87 -4.51 6.07
C LEU A 134 13.62 -4.98 5.32
N VAL A 135 13.12 -6.17 5.62
CA VAL A 135 12.05 -6.81 4.85
C VAL A 135 10.69 -6.60 5.50
N MET A 136 10.61 -6.60 6.83
CA MET A 136 9.31 -6.44 7.51
C MET A 136 9.04 -4.98 7.91
N MET A 137 10.01 -4.30 8.53
CA MET A 137 9.80 -2.97 9.09
C MET A 137 9.79 -1.87 8.03
N LEU A 138 10.72 -1.89 7.05
CA LEU A 138 10.77 -0.85 6.00
C LEU A 138 9.49 -0.80 5.15
N PRO A 139 8.96 -1.91 4.60
CA PRO A 139 7.74 -1.84 3.80
C PRO A 139 6.52 -1.45 4.63
N ALA A 140 6.45 -1.89 5.90
CA ALA A 140 5.39 -1.48 6.81
C ALA A 140 5.38 0.03 7.05
N PHE A 141 6.56 0.64 7.27
CA PHE A 141 6.71 2.09 7.39
C PHE A 141 6.39 2.83 6.09
N TYR A 142 6.85 2.31 4.95
CA TYR A 142 6.57 2.89 3.65
C TYR A 142 5.07 2.89 3.32
N LEU A 143 4.39 1.73 3.47
CA LEU A 143 2.94 1.64 3.26
C LEU A 143 2.17 2.49 4.27
N GLY A 144 2.60 2.53 5.53
CA GLY A 144 2.00 3.38 6.55
C GLY A 144 2.10 4.87 6.21
N SER A 145 3.29 5.34 5.83
CA SER A 145 3.50 6.74 5.44
C SER A 145 2.75 7.12 4.16
N ARG A 146 2.73 6.24 3.14
CA ARG A 146 1.95 6.46 1.92
C ARG A 146 0.45 6.48 2.20
N ALA A 147 -0.05 5.60 3.08
CA ALA A 147 -1.44 5.62 3.48
C ALA A 147 -1.81 6.95 4.17
N VAL A 148 -0.97 7.44 5.09
CA VAL A 148 -1.19 8.74 5.74
C VAL A 148 -1.15 9.89 4.74
N ASN A 149 -0.17 9.90 3.83
CA ASN A 149 -0.06 10.92 2.78
C ASN A 149 -1.32 10.94 1.89
N ILE A 150 -1.79 9.80 1.40
CA ILE A 150 -3.02 9.69 0.60
C ILE A 150 -4.25 10.19 1.37
N LEU A 151 -4.31 9.96 2.68
CA LEU A 151 -5.42 10.41 3.51
C LEU A 151 -5.39 11.92 3.82
N LEU A 152 -4.21 12.56 3.73
CA LEU A 152 -4.02 13.99 3.99
C LEU A 152 -4.11 14.84 2.71
N VAL A 153 -3.84 14.26 1.53
CA VAL A 153 -3.97 14.93 0.23
C VAL A 153 -5.45 15.12 -0.12
N ASP A 154 -5.80 16.29 -0.69
CA ASP A 154 -7.18 16.60 -1.07
C ASP A 154 -7.69 15.61 -2.13
N LYS A 155 -8.93 15.13 -1.98
CA LYS A 155 -9.54 14.11 -2.85
C LYS A 155 -9.49 14.53 -4.32
N SER A 156 -9.57 15.83 -4.57
CA SER A 156 -9.51 16.44 -5.90
C SER A 156 -8.20 16.14 -6.63
N GLU A 157 -7.05 16.21 -5.97
CA GLU A 157 -5.73 15.99 -6.59
C GLU A 157 -5.51 14.51 -6.96
N ILE A 158 -5.96 13.59 -6.10
CA ILE A 158 -5.90 12.14 -6.37
C ILE A 158 -6.78 11.78 -7.57
N LEU A 159 -7.98 12.34 -7.63
CA LEU A 159 -8.90 12.14 -8.75
C LEU A 159 -8.34 12.72 -10.04
N GLN A 160 -7.72 13.90 -10.00
CA GLN A 160 -7.07 14.50 -11.17
C GLN A 160 -5.97 13.60 -11.73
N ALA A 161 -5.08 13.08 -10.87
CA ALA A 161 -4.02 12.17 -11.29
C ALA A 161 -4.56 10.86 -11.85
N GLN A 162 -5.63 10.30 -11.26
CA GLN A 162 -6.28 9.10 -11.76
C GLN A 162 -6.92 9.32 -13.14
N TYR A 163 -7.65 10.42 -13.33
CA TYR A 163 -8.24 10.77 -14.63
C TYR A 163 -7.16 11.05 -15.69
N ALA A 164 -6.08 11.74 -15.33
CA ALA A 164 -4.96 12.01 -16.24
C ALA A 164 -4.28 10.71 -16.71
N SER A 165 -4.07 9.75 -15.80
CA SER A 165 -3.51 8.43 -16.13
C SER A 165 -4.46 7.61 -17.03
N GLN A 166 -5.77 7.66 -16.79
CA GLN A 166 -6.75 7.00 -17.65
C GLN A 166 -6.81 7.60 -19.07
N MET A 167 -6.70 8.92 -19.19
CA MET A 167 -6.66 9.59 -20.49
C MET A 167 -5.44 9.18 -21.31
N GLU A 168 -4.27 9.09 -20.69
CA GLU A 168 -3.03 8.73 -21.37
C GLU A 168 -3.03 7.26 -21.85
N ASN A 169 -3.58 6.35 -21.05
CA ASN A 169 -3.60 4.92 -21.39
C ASN A 169 -4.73 4.52 -22.34
N THR A 170 -5.92 5.11 -22.19
CA THR A 170 -7.15 4.67 -22.88
C THR A 170 -7.74 5.71 -23.83
N GLY A 171 -7.28 6.96 -23.80
CA GLY A 171 -7.81 8.05 -24.64
C GLY A 171 -9.25 8.46 -24.31
N LYS A 172 -9.83 7.93 -23.22
CA LYS A 172 -11.21 8.18 -22.78
C LYS A 172 -11.25 8.24 -21.25
N ILE A 173 -12.05 9.15 -20.70
CA ILE A 173 -12.43 9.15 -19.27
C ILE A 173 -13.78 8.44 -19.13
N SER A 174 -14.03 7.81 -17.96
CA SER A 174 -15.34 7.26 -17.55
C SER A 174 -16.53 8.08 -18.08
N SER A 175 -17.52 7.36 -18.62
CA SER A 175 -18.71 7.93 -19.30
C SER A 175 -19.80 8.44 -18.36
N GLU A 176 -19.52 8.56 -17.05
CA GLU A 176 -20.50 9.08 -16.10
C GLU A 176 -20.83 10.55 -16.42
N PRO A 177 -22.13 10.93 -16.42
CA PRO A 177 -22.56 12.31 -16.62
C PRO A 177 -21.96 13.22 -15.52
N LEU A 178 -21.48 14.41 -15.90
CA LEU A 178 -20.90 15.39 -14.95
C LEU A 178 -21.87 15.76 -13.81
N GLU A 179 -23.17 15.64 -14.05
CA GLU A 179 -24.26 15.95 -13.10
C GLU A 179 -24.41 14.91 -11.97
N ALA A 180 -23.86 13.70 -12.15
CA ALA A 180 -23.89 12.65 -11.13
C ALA A 180 -22.65 12.67 -10.20
N LEU A 181 -21.68 13.53 -10.49
CA LEU A 181 -20.42 13.65 -9.74
C LEU A 181 -20.53 14.72 -8.65
N ASN A 182 -19.81 14.55 -7.54
CA ASN A 182 -19.73 15.59 -6.52
C ASN A 182 -19.07 16.86 -7.08
N SER A 183 -19.32 18.03 -6.47
CA SER A 183 -18.78 19.32 -6.94
C SER A 183 -17.25 19.32 -7.10
N SER A 184 -16.53 18.65 -6.20
CA SER A 184 -15.07 18.47 -6.24
C SER A 184 -14.62 17.53 -7.38
N GLU A 185 -15.35 16.44 -7.62
CA GLU A 185 -15.08 15.47 -8.70
C GLU A 185 -15.33 16.07 -10.09
N ALA A 186 -16.40 16.86 -10.24
CA ALA A 186 -16.71 17.57 -11.47
C ALA A 186 -15.62 18.60 -11.81
N THR A 187 -15.14 19.35 -10.81
CA THR A 187 -14.06 20.33 -11.00
C THR A 187 -12.75 19.66 -11.41
N ALA A 188 -12.37 18.57 -10.73
CA ALA A 188 -11.20 17.76 -11.05
C ALA A 188 -11.24 17.22 -12.48
N ARG A 189 -12.38 16.66 -12.90
CA ARG A 189 -12.55 16.12 -14.26
C ARG A 189 -12.50 17.21 -15.33
N THR A 190 -13.14 18.35 -15.09
CA THR A 190 -13.11 19.48 -16.04
C THR A 190 -11.70 20.04 -16.20
N GLU A 191 -10.92 20.13 -15.12
CA GLU A 191 -9.54 20.61 -15.21
C GLU A 191 -8.64 19.65 -15.99
N VAL A 192 -8.78 18.34 -15.75
CA VAL A 192 -8.03 17.32 -16.51
C VAL A 192 -8.43 17.32 -17.99
N LEU A 193 -9.73 17.50 -18.29
CA LEU A 193 -10.22 17.64 -19.67
C LEU A 193 -9.65 18.89 -20.35
N ARG A 194 -9.61 20.03 -19.64
CA ARG A 194 -9.04 21.29 -20.13
C ARG A 194 -7.55 21.16 -20.43
N MET A 195 -6.80 20.52 -19.55
CA MET A 195 -5.36 20.32 -19.74
C MET A 195 -5.06 19.27 -20.81
N TRP A 196 -5.88 18.22 -20.95
CA TRP A 196 -5.75 17.24 -22.03
C TRP A 196 -6.12 17.80 -23.40
N GLU A 197 -7.04 18.76 -23.47
CA GLU A 197 -7.33 19.46 -24.72
C GLU A 197 -6.08 20.18 -25.26
N GLN A 198 -5.21 20.66 -24.37
CA GLN A 198 -3.94 21.29 -24.73
C GLN A 198 -2.81 20.28 -24.96
N TYR A 199 -2.69 19.26 -24.09
CA TYR A 199 -1.59 18.30 -24.10
C TYR A 199 -1.80 17.09 -25.03
N GLY A 200 -3.02 16.57 -25.12
CA GLY A 200 -3.36 15.34 -25.85
C GLY A 200 -2.91 15.33 -27.32
N PRO A 201 -3.19 16.40 -28.10
CA PRO A 201 -2.71 16.51 -29.49
C PRO A 201 -1.18 16.53 -29.60
N ILE A 202 -0.48 17.16 -28.65
CA ILE A 202 0.99 17.21 -28.58
C ILE A 202 1.56 15.82 -28.30
N HIS A 203 0.97 15.12 -27.33
CA HIS A 203 1.36 13.76 -26.95
C HIS A 203 1.20 12.77 -28.11
N LEU A 204 0.06 12.80 -28.80
CA LEU A 204 -0.20 11.93 -29.96
C LEU A 204 0.72 12.27 -31.15
N ALA A 205 0.96 13.55 -31.41
CA ALA A 205 1.85 13.99 -32.49
C ALA A 205 3.30 13.54 -32.26
N LYS A 206 3.79 13.56 -31.01
CA LYS A 206 5.12 13.06 -30.63
C LYS A 206 5.20 11.53 -30.60
N LYS A 207 4.10 10.84 -30.29
CA LYS A 207 4.03 9.37 -30.28
C LYS A 207 4.17 8.78 -31.69
N ASN A 208 3.68 9.49 -32.71
CA ASN A 208 3.66 9.05 -34.10
C ASN A 208 4.92 9.44 -34.91
N GLY A 209 5.94 10.07 -34.29
CA GLY A 209 7.19 10.47 -34.94
C GLY A 209 7.53 11.95 -34.75
N ASP A 210 8.13 12.57 -35.77
CA ASP A 210 8.57 13.97 -35.70
C ASP A 210 7.40 14.94 -35.46
N PHE A 211 7.56 15.81 -34.45
CA PHE A 211 6.61 16.85 -34.09
C PHE A 211 6.55 17.93 -35.20
N THR A 212 5.74 17.65 -36.21
CA THR A 212 5.50 18.48 -37.40
C THR A 212 4.08 19.06 -37.36
N GLU A 213 3.87 20.17 -38.07
CA GLU A 213 2.56 20.85 -38.14
C GLU A 213 1.46 19.92 -38.69
N ALA A 214 1.79 19.09 -39.67
CA ALA A 214 0.87 18.10 -40.23
C ALA A 214 0.48 17.01 -39.21
N SER A 215 1.46 16.49 -38.44
CA SER A 215 1.23 15.49 -37.40
C SER A 215 0.36 16.04 -36.25
N TYR A 216 0.61 17.30 -35.84
CA TYR A 216 -0.19 17.98 -34.84
C TYR A 216 -1.64 18.22 -35.29
N ASN A 217 -1.83 18.73 -36.51
CA ASN A 217 -3.16 19.02 -37.03
C ASN A 217 -3.99 17.76 -37.27
N ASP A 218 -3.35 16.65 -37.66
CA ASP A 218 -4.01 15.34 -37.81
C ASP A 218 -4.44 14.76 -36.45
N ALA A 219 -3.54 14.79 -35.45
CA ALA A 219 -3.84 14.38 -34.08
C ALA A 219 -4.95 15.24 -33.44
N TYR A 220 -4.94 16.56 -33.68
CA TYR A 220 -5.97 17.48 -33.16
C TYR A 220 -7.34 17.19 -33.79
N LYS A 221 -7.41 17.02 -35.11
CA LYS A 221 -8.65 16.70 -35.82
C LYS A 221 -9.22 15.33 -35.42
N GLY A 222 -8.36 14.36 -35.11
CA GLY A 222 -8.78 13.05 -34.62
C GLY A 222 -9.41 13.09 -33.22
N LEU A 223 -8.96 14.00 -32.36
CA LEU A 223 -9.50 14.18 -31.01
C LEU A 223 -10.68 15.15 -30.95
N TYR A 224 -10.65 16.20 -31.76
CA TYR A 224 -11.61 17.30 -31.74
C TYR A 224 -12.10 17.65 -33.17
N PRO A 225 -12.96 16.82 -33.78
CA PRO A 225 -13.40 17.00 -35.16
C PRO A 225 -14.20 18.31 -35.39
N GLU A 226 -14.76 18.90 -34.33
CA GLU A 226 -15.58 20.11 -34.39
C GLU A 226 -14.83 21.43 -34.11
N LYS A 227 -13.55 21.37 -33.71
CA LYS A 227 -12.77 22.57 -33.34
C LYS A 227 -11.62 22.82 -34.32
N ALA A 228 -11.35 24.09 -34.62
CA ALA A 228 -10.16 24.47 -35.39
C ALA A 228 -8.90 24.33 -34.51
N PRO A 229 -7.78 23.82 -35.06
CA PRO A 229 -6.52 23.72 -34.32
C PRO A 229 -5.93 25.12 -34.06
N PRO A 230 -5.32 25.35 -32.89
CA PRO A 230 -4.58 26.58 -32.60
C PRO A 230 -3.28 26.67 -33.41
N SER A 231 -2.67 27.87 -33.44
CA SER A 231 -1.45 28.14 -34.23
C SER A 231 -0.28 27.25 -33.79
N PHE A 232 0.33 26.53 -34.74
CA PHE A 232 1.40 25.58 -34.46
C PHE A 232 2.66 26.23 -33.88
N GLU A 233 3.01 27.45 -34.29
CA GLU A 233 4.17 28.17 -33.74
C GLU A 233 4.00 28.53 -32.26
N GLU A 234 2.78 28.92 -31.85
CA GLU A 234 2.47 29.25 -30.46
C GLU A 234 2.48 27.99 -29.59
N VAL A 235 1.89 26.90 -30.09
CA VAL A 235 1.88 25.60 -29.40
C VAL A 235 3.28 25.02 -29.28
N LYS A 236 4.12 25.14 -30.31
CA LYS A 236 5.52 24.66 -30.26
C LYS A 236 6.34 25.40 -29.19
N LYS A 237 6.08 26.70 -29.01
CA LYS A 237 6.74 27.51 -27.98
C LYS A 237 6.25 27.19 -26.57
N GLN A 238 4.96 26.84 -26.42
CA GLN A 238 4.34 26.52 -25.12
C GLN A 238 4.43 25.03 -24.75
N SER A 239 4.74 24.15 -25.70
CA SER A 239 4.81 22.69 -25.53
C SER A 239 5.66 22.23 -24.32
N PRO A 240 6.84 22.81 -24.03
CA PRO A 240 7.61 22.42 -22.84
C PRO A 240 6.87 22.74 -21.53
N SER A 241 6.20 23.90 -21.45
CA SER A 241 5.42 24.30 -20.27
C SER A 241 4.21 23.40 -20.06
N ILE A 242 3.48 23.09 -21.14
CA ILE A 242 2.28 22.24 -21.11
C ILE A 242 2.66 20.80 -20.71
N GLU A 243 3.82 20.31 -21.15
CA GLU A 243 4.36 19.01 -20.75
C GLU A 243 4.72 18.94 -19.27
N ASP A 244 5.32 20.01 -18.74
CA ASP A 244 5.67 20.09 -17.33
C ASP A 244 4.41 20.23 -16.46
N ASP A 245 3.44 21.05 -16.86
CA ASP A 245 2.15 21.18 -16.16
C ASP A 245 1.37 19.84 -16.16
N TRP A 246 1.39 19.09 -17.27
CA TRP A 246 0.79 17.75 -17.34
C TRP A 246 1.54 16.73 -16.47
N ARG A 247 2.86 16.85 -16.34
CA ARG A 247 3.65 15.99 -15.43
C ARG A 247 3.36 16.30 -13.97
N LEU A 248 3.12 17.56 -13.63
CA LEU A 248 2.76 17.98 -12.28
C LEU A 248 1.40 17.42 -11.85
N LEU A 249 0.39 17.43 -12.74
CA LEU A 249 -0.91 16.80 -12.49
C LEU A 249 -0.82 15.30 -12.14
N LYS A 250 0.21 14.61 -12.62
CA LYS A 250 0.39 13.16 -12.39
C LYS A 250 1.20 12.86 -11.13
N LYS A 251 1.90 13.84 -10.57
CA LYS A 251 2.62 13.66 -9.31
C LYS A 251 1.65 13.86 -8.15
N VAL A 252 1.05 12.77 -7.71
CA VAL A 252 0.51 12.69 -6.36
C VAL A 252 1.72 12.48 -5.44
N GLU A 253 2.25 13.55 -4.86
CA GLU A 253 3.30 13.48 -3.83
C GLU A 253 2.74 12.92 -2.52
#